data_AF-A0A9Q3H3G8-F1
#
_entry.id   AF-A0A9Q3H3G8-F1
#
_cell.length_a   1.000
_cell.length_b   1.000
_cell.length_c   1.000
_cell.angle_alpha   90.00
_cell.angle_beta   90.00
_cell.angle_gamma   90.00
#
_symmetry.space_group_name_H-M   'P 1'
#
loop_
_entity.id
_entity.type
_entity.pdbx_description
1 polymer ?
#
loop_
_entity_poly.entity_id
_entity_poly.type
_entity_poly.pdbx_seq_one_letter_code
_entity_poly.pdbx_strand_id
1 'polypeptide(L)'
;MKQPSQHLGCNLIWKKDKILINKSDLISKLLKTHDMLECKIVKTPCNGNFLQEIEGNSQVINLTGYQQAIGSLNYLAQHTRPDIMYTVNQLSHYCMNPTAKHRIALKHLLRYLKGTMTFNLTYKKSKSLSLISELMGWADADYANAKEDRKSI
;
A
#
# COMPACT_ATOMS: atom_id res chain seq x y z
N MET A 1 -27.64 18.01 9.86
CA MET A 1 -26.81 16.90 10.40
C MET A 1 -25.33 17.30 10.29
N LYS A 2 -24.52 17.11 11.33
CA LYS A 2 -23.06 17.33 11.25
C LYS A 2 -22.41 16.19 10.46
N GLN A 3 -21.55 16.52 9.51
CA GLN A 3 -20.78 15.53 8.75
C GLN A 3 -19.70 14.89 9.65
N PRO A 4 -19.51 13.56 9.61
CA PRO A 4 -18.54 12.89 10.46
C PRO A 4 -17.10 13.19 10.03
N SER A 5 -16.20 13.51 10.97
CA SER A 5 -14.79 13.77 10.67
C SER A 5 -13.95 12.48 10.55
N GLN A 6 -14.43 11.36 11.10
CA GLN A 6 -13.76 10.06 11.06
C GLN A 6 -14.77 8.92 10.88
N HIS A 7 -14.35 7.86 10.19
CA HIS A 7 -15.10 6.62 10.05
C HIS A 7 -14.15 5.43 9.92
N LEU A 8 -14.36 4.37 10.71
CA LEU A 8 -13.50 3.18 10.78
C LEU A 8 -12.01 3.51 10.97
N GLY A 9 -11.71 4.63 11.62
CA GLY A 9 -10.35 5.15 11.78
C GLY A 9 -9.83 5.98 10.59
N CYS A 10 -10.47 5.98 9.43
CA CYS A 10 -10.08 6.87 8.33
C CYS A 10 -10.54 8.31 8.59
N ASN A 11 -9.70 9.28 8.21
CA ASN A 11 -10.03 10.70 8.29
C ASN A 11 -10.85 11.11 7.06
N LEU A 12 -11.96 11.80 7.28
CA LEU A 12 -12.86 12.28 6.24
C LEU A 12 -12.78 13.80 6.15
N ILE A 13 -12.35 14.31 5.00
CA ILE A 13 -12.31 15.74 4.72
C ILE A 13 -13.40 16.05 3.70
N TRP A 14 -14.44 16.71 4.18
CA TRP A 14 -15.59 17.13 3.37
C TRP A 14 -15.26 18.41 2.61
N LYS A 15 -15.51 18.40 1.30
CA LYS A 15 -15.49 19.56 0.41
C LYS A 15 -16.84 19.65 -0.30
N LYS A 16 -17.14 20.81 -0.91
CA LYS A 16 -18.45 21.12 -1.51
C LYS A 16 -19.00 20.00 -2.42
N ASP A 17 -18.15 19.39 -3.25
CA ASP A 17 -18.56 18.38 -4.24
C ASP A 17 -17.81 17.04 -4.13
N LYS A 18 -16.97 16.86 -3.09
CA LYS A 18 -16.11 15.68 -2.95
C LYS A 18 -15.79 15.37 -1.50
N ILE A 19 -15.48 14.12 -1.25
CA ILE A 19 -14.98 13.61 0.03
C ILE A 19 -13.55 13.12 -0.21
N LEU A 20 -12.62 13.55 0.62
CA LEU A 20 -11.25 13.06 0.63
C LEU A 20 -11.09 12.13 1.84
N ILE A 21 -10.56 10.93 1.59
CA ILE A 21 -10.30 9.93 2.64
C ILE A 21 -8.79 9.72 2.72
N ASN A 22 -8.25 9.80 3.94
CA ASN A 22 -6.84 9.48 4.19
C ASN A 22 -6.63 8.84 5.56
N LYS A 23 -5.41 8.34 5.77
CA LYS A 23 -4.92 7.85 7.04
C LYS A 23 -3.45 8.26 7.23
N SER A 24 -3.16 9.56 7.03
CA SER A 24 -1.81 10.13 7.16
C SER A 24 -1.18 9.84 8.53
N ASP A 25 -1.99 9.77 9.58
CA ASP A 25 -1.52 9.50 10.94
C ASP A 25 -0.94 8.08 11.08
N LEU A 26 -1.52 7.10 10.38
CA LEU A 26 -1.00 5.73 10.36
C LEU A 26 0.29 5.67 9.56
N ILE A 27 0.38 6.38 8.43
CA ILE A 27 1.63 6.49 7.65
C ILE A 27 2.73 7.10 8.51
N SER A 28 2.45 8.20 9.20
CA SER A 28 3.40 8.86 10.10
C SER A 28 3.85 7.94 11.24
N LYS A 29 2.90 7.25 11.90
CA LYS A 29 3.22 6.26 12.94
C LYS A 29 4.12 5.15 12.40
N LEU A 30 3.82 4.61 11.22
CA LEU A 30 4.57 3.54 10.58
C LEU A 30 5.99 4.01 10.23
N LEU A 31 6.14 5.20 9.65
CA LEU A 31 7.45 5.81 9.40
C LEU A 31 8.25 6.00 10.69
N LYS A 32 7.61 6.44 11.78
CA LYS A 32 8.26 6.60 13.07
C LYS A 32 8.74 5.27 13.65
N THR A 33 7.91 4.23 13.64
CA THR A 33 8.26 2.89 14.17
C THR A 33 9.44 2.25 13.44
N HIS A 34 9.69 2.61 12.18
CA HIS A 34 10.78 2.05 11.39
C HIS A 34 11.96 3.01 11.18
N ASP A 35 12.02 4.14 11.90
CA ASP A 35 13.06 5.17 11.79
C ASP A 35 13.19 5.77 10.38
N MET A 36 12.04 5.97 9.72
CA MET A 36 11.93 6.42 8.33
C MET A 36 11.34 7.82 8.17
N LEU A 37 11.11 8.57 9.26
CA LEU A 37 10.58 9.95 9.17
C LEU A 37 11.49 10.86 8.35
N GLU A 38 12.81 10.74 8.49
CA GLU A 38 13.81 11.56 7.77
C GLU A 38 14.39 10.88 6.51
N CYS A 39 13.79 9.78 6.04
CA CYS A 39 14.32 9.06 4.88
C CYS A 39 14.22 9.85 3.56
N LYS A 40 15.05 9.51 2.56
CA LYS A 40 14.92 10.05 1.20
C LYS A 40 13.66 9.50 0.52
N ILE A 41 12.85 10.36 -0.11
CA ILE A 41 11.66 9.93 -0.83
C ILE A 41 11.98 9.17 -2.13
N VAL A 42 11.03 8.38 -2.63
CA VAL A 42 11.08 7.73 -3.95
C VAL A 42 9.75 7.92 -4.69
N LYS A 43 9.76 7.81 -6.02
CA LYS A 43 8.60 8.10 -6.88
C LYS A 43 7.68 6.90 -7.13
N THR A 44 8.16 5.68 -6.94
CA THR A 44 7.41 4.45 -7.20
C THR A 44 7.30 3.60 -5.94
N PRO A 45 6.19 2.86 -5.74
CA PRO A 45 6.01 2.00 -4.57
C PRO A 45 6.87 0.72 -4.64
N CYS A 46 7.17 0.26 -5.86
CA CYS A 46 8.04 -0.87 -6.15
C CYS A 46 9.04 -0.50 -7.26
N ASN A 47 10.15 -1.23 -7.35
CA ASN A 47 11.01 -1.29 -8.53
C ASN A 47 10.84 -2.67 -9.18
N GLY A 48 10.99 -2.76 -10.50
CA GLY A 48 10.68 -3.99 -11.25
C GLY A 48 11.52 -5.24 -10.90
N ASN A 49 12.55 -5.11 -10.05
CA ASN A 49 13.51 -6.20 -9.76
C ASN A 49 13.60 -6.55 -8.27
N PHE A 50 12.79 -5.94 -7.37
CA PHE A 50 13.04 -6.01 -5.92
C PHE A 50 12.86 -7.39 -5.28
N LEU A 51 12.09 -8.27 -5.90
CA LEU A 51 11.67 -9.54 -5.31
C LEU A 51 12.20 -10.78 -6.03
N GLN A 52 13.13 -10.62 -6.98
CA GLN A 52 13.78 -11.80 -7.58
C GLN A 52 14.58 -12.55 -6.50
N GLU A 53 14.19 -13.79 -6.28
CA GLU A 53 14.90 -14.75 -5.42
C GLU A 53 16.37 -14.84 -5.81
N ILE A 54 17.24 -14.75 -4.80
CA ILE A 54 18.57 -15.34 -4.89
C ILE A 54 18.64 -16.23 -3.65
N GLU A 55 18.82 -17.52 -3.89
CA GLU A 55 19.09 -18.50 -2.84
C GLU A 55 20.30 -18.05 -2.02
N GLY A 56 20.16 -18.09 -0.69
CA GLY A 56 21.29 -17.90 0.23
C GLY A 56 21.54 -16.44 0.63
N ASN A 57 20.91 -16.00 1.73
CA ASN A 57 21.62 -15.70 2.98
C ASN A 57 20.56 -15.27 4.03
N SER A 58 20.18 -16.21 4.90
CA SER A 58 19.13 -16.03 5.91
C SER A 58 19.65 -15.19 7.08
N GLN A 59 19.69 -13.87 6.92
CA GLN A 59 19.77 -13.00 8.09
C GLN A 59 18.43 -13.03 8.82
N VAL A 60 18.48 -13.30 10.13
CA VAL A 60 17.33 -13.24 11.04
C VAL A 60 16.77 -11.82 11.00
N ILE A 61 15.56 -11.68 10.48
CA ILE A 61 14.79 -10.44 10.54
C ILE A 61 13.89 -10.49 11.77
N ASN A 62 13.64 -9.32 12.37
CA ASN A 62 12.56 -9.16 13.32
C ASN A 62 11.22 -9.45 12.61
N LEU A 63 10.81 -10.72 12.66
CA LEU A 63 9.61 -11.26 12.02
C LEU A 63 8.36 -10.48 12.44
N THR A 64 8.21 -10.26 13.75
CA THR A 64 7.08 -9.52 14.32
C THR A 64 7.01 -8.10 13.77
N GLY A 65 8.14 -7.39 13.72
CA GLY A 65 8.20 -6.03 13.16
C GLY A 65 7.86 -6.00 11.67
N TYR A 66 8.28 -7.01 10.90
CA TYR A 66 7.91 -7.15 9.50
C TYR A 66 6.40 -7.39 9.34
N GLN A 67 5.84 -8.39 10.03
CA GLN A 67 4.42 -8.73 9.95
C GLN A 67 3.51 -7.58 10.39
N GLN A 68 3.88 -6.86 11.47
CA GLN A 68 3.15 -5.67 11.92
C GLN A 68 3.14 -4.55 10.87
N ALA A 69 4.28 -4.34 10.19
CA ALA A 69 4.38 -3.38 9.10
C ALA A 69 3.47 -3.79 7.93
N ILE A 70 3.53 -5.05 7.50
CA ILE A 70 2.68 -5.58 6.42
C ILE A 70 1.19 -5.46 6.76
N GLY A 71 0.77 -5.80 7.99
CA GLY A 71 -0.62 -5.64 8.40
C GLY A 71 -1.10 -4.19 8.33
N SER A 72 -0.27 -3.25 8.78
CA SER A 72 -0.59 -1.82 8.72
C SER A 72 -0.64 -1.30 7.27
N LEU A 73 0.26 -1.80 6.41
CA LEU A 73 0.29 -1.48 4.99
C LEU A 73 -0.91 -2.07 4.23
N ASN A 74 -1.34 -3.28 4.58
CA ASN A 74 -2.54 -3.91 4.01
C ASN A 74 -3.79 -3.09 4.32
N TYR A 75 -3.93 -2.63 5.57
CA TYR A 75 -5.01 -1.72 5.93
C TYR A 75 -4.97 -0.43 5.11
N LEU A 76 -3.80 0.20 4.94
CA LEU A 76 -3.66 1.38 4.09
C LEU A 76 -4.08 1.09 2.65
N ALA A 77 -3.61 -0.01 2.08
CA ALA A 77 -3.88 -0.41 0.70
C ALA A 77 -5.37 -0.60 0.42
N GLN A 78 -6.08 -1.27 1.32
CA GLN A 78 -7.50 -1.57 1.17
C GLN A 78 -8.40 -0.35 1.35
N HIS A 79 -8.02 0.61 2.18
CA HIS A 79 -8.92 1.71 2.57
C HIS A 79 -8.60 3.07 1.93
N THR A 80 -7.32 3.40 1.72
CA THR A 80 -6.94 4.78 1.35
C THR A 80 -5.86 4.87 0.28
N ARG A 81 -5.09 3.81 0.04
CA ARG A 81 -3.90 3.78 -0.80
C ARG A 81 -3.90 2.60 -1.78
N PRO A 82 -4.88 2.51 -2.69
CA PRO A 82 -4.92 1.40 -3.67
C PRO A 82 -3.66 1.34 -4.55
N ASP A 83 -2.96 2.46 -4.71
CA ASP A 83 -1.71 2.59 -5.46
C ASP A 83 -0.54 1.75 -4.90
N ILE A 84 -0.57 1.34 -3.63
CA ILE A 84 0.46 0.46 -3.04
C ILE A 84 0.06 -1.02 -3.02
N MET A 85 -1.17 -1.35 -3.40
CA MET A 85 -1.77 -2.69 -3.24
C MET A 85 -0.88 -3.80 -3.79
N TYR A 86 -0.39 -3.62 -5.02
CA TYR A 86 0.51 -4.58 -5.67
C TYR A 86 1.76 -4.86 -4.81
N THR A 87 2.45 -3.80 -4.37
CA THR A 87 3.69 -3.96 -3.59
C THR A 87 3.45 -4.64 -2.25
N VAL A 88 2.35 -4.30 -1.58
CA VAL A 88 1.99 -4.89 -0.29
C VAL A 88 1.66 -6.37 -0.45
N ASN A 89 0.88 -6.73 -1.47
CA ASN A 89 0.56 -8.13 -1.78
C ASN A 89 1.84 -8.93 -2.02
N GLN A 90 2.75 -8.43 -2.85
CA GLN A 90 4.01 -9.13 -3.10
C GLN A 90 4.85 -9.32 -1.82
N LEU A 91 4.94 -8.30 -0.96
CA LEU A 91 5.66 -8.42 0.31
C LEU A 91 4.98 -9.37 1.31
N SER A 92 3.66 -9.53 1.22
CA SER A 92 2.89 -10.37 2.13
C SER A 92 3.16 -11.87 1.96
N HIS A 93 3.58 -12.32 0.77
CA HIS A 93 3.98 -13.71 0.52
C HIS A 93 5.12 -14.17 1.44
N TYR A 94 5.98 -13.24 1.86
CA TYR A 94 7.16 -13.55 2.68
C TYR A 94 6.97 -13.21 4.16
N CYS A 95 5.73 -13.17 4.65
CA CYS A 95 5.42 -12.92 6.07
C CYS A 95 5.90 -14.01 7.02
N MET A 96 6.11 -15.24 6.55
CA MET A 96 6.61 -16.34 7.39
C MET A 96 8.14 -16.31 7.50
N ASN A 97 8.83 -16.07 6.37
CA ASN A 97 10.29 -16.11 6.26
C ASN A 97 10.81 -14.89 5.46
N PRO A 98 10.75 -13.67 6.02
CA PRO A 98 11.25 -12.49 5.33
C PRO A 98 12.79 -12.52 5.27
N THR A 99 13.35 -12.07 4.14
CA THR A 99 14.81 -11.97 3.89
C THR A 99 15.25 -10.52 3.86
N ALA A 100 16.56 -10.26 3.90
CA ALA A 100 17.09 -8.90 3.86
C ALA A 100 16.56 -8.10 2.64
N LYS A 101 16.34 -8.76 1.51
CA LYS A 101 15.71 -8.15 0.32
C LYS A 101 14.28 -7.68 0.59
N HIS A 102 13.46 -8.50 1.26
CA HIS A 102 12.08 -8.13 1.63
C HIS A 102 12.08 -6.93 2.59
N ARG A 103 13.05 -6.84 3.51
CA ARG A 103 13.22 -5.65 4.37
C ARG A 103 13.62 -4.41 3.57
N ILE A 104 14.49 -4.54 2.58
CA ILE A 104 14.89 -3.42 1.69
C ILE A 104 13.68 -2.96 0.87
N ALA A 105 12.90 -3.88 0.31
CA ALA A 105 11.69 -3.59 -0.44
C ALA A 105 10.61 -2.93 0.44
N LEU A 106 10.42 -3.41 1.67
CA LEU A 106 9.57 -2.75 2.67
C LEU A 106 10.03 -1.30 2.91
N LYS A 107 11.32 -1.09 3.20
CA LYS A 107 11.87 0.27 3.37
C LYS A 107 11.67 1.15 2.13
N HIS A 108 11.77 0.59 0.93
CA HIS A 108 11.49 1.32 -0.31
C HIS A 108 10.04 1.80 -0.36
N LEU A 109 9.09 0.93 -0.05
CA LEU A 109 7.68 1.29 0.04
C LEU A 109 7.42 2.38 1.10
N LEU A 110 8.12 2.33 2.24
CA LEU A 110 8.03 3.37 3.26
C LEU A 110 8.55 4.73 2.76
N ARG A 111 9.64 4.74 1.99
CA ARG A 111 10.16 5.95 1.33
C ARG A 111 9.15 6.54 0.34
N TYR A 112 8.41 5.70 -0.37
CA TYR A 112 7.34 6.13 -1.25
C TYR A 112 6.19 6.76 -0.47
N LEU A 113 5.75 6.11 0.61
CA LEU A 113 4.70 6.63 1.49
C LEU A 113 5.07 7.96 2.13
N LYS A 114 6.35 8.17 2.50
CA LYS A 114 6.84 9.48 2.97
C LYS A 114 6.60 10.57 1.93
N GLY A 115 6.96 10.31 0.66
CA GLY A 115 6.79 11.28 -0.43
C GLY A 115 5.33 11.55 -0.81
N THR A 116 4.43 10.61 -0.47
CA THR A 116 3.01 10.62 -0.87
C THR A 116 2.07 10.71 0.33
N MET A 117 2.55 11.15 1.49
CA MET A 117 1.77 11.18 2.74
C MET A 117 0.54 12.11 2.64
N THR A 118 0.59 13.11 1.76
CA THR A 118 -0.49 14.06 1.50
C THR A 118 -1.53 13.55 0.51
N PHE A 119 -1.37 12.35 -0.04
CA PHE A 119 -2.32 11.78 -1.00
C PHE A 119 -3.62 11.40 -0.29
N ASN A 120 -4.73 11.53 -1.01
CA ASN A 120 -6.06 11.22 -0.50
C ASN A 120 -6.86 10.46 -1.56
N LEU A 121 -7.64 9.48 -1.12
CA LEU A 121 -8.65 8.86 -1.98
C LEU A 121 -9.83 9.82 -2.12
N THR A 122 -10.11 10.24 -3.35
CA THR A 122 -11.11 11.28 -3.63
C THR A 122 -12.38 10.65 -4.20
N TYR A 123 -13.48 10.75 -3.46
CA TYR A 123 -14.82 10.42 -3.93
C TYR A 123 -15.50 11.69 -4.40
N LYS A 124 -15.87 11.75 -5.68
CA LYS A 124 -16.63 12.86 -6.25
C LYS A 124 -17.93 12.29 -6.81
N LYS A 125 -19.04 12.97 -6.56
CA LYS A 125 -20.31 12.61 -7.20
C LYS A 125 -20.16 12.83 -8.71
N SER A 126 -20.41 11.79 -9.51
CA SER A 126 -20.45 11.96 -10.96
C SER A 126 -21.57 12.94 -11.32
N LYS A 127 -21.32 13.81 -12.30
CA LYS A 127 -22.34 14.73 -12.83
C LYS A 127 -23.20 14.07 -13.91
N SER A 128 -22.74 12.96 -14.50
CA SER A 128 -23.48 12.21 -15.51
C SER A 128 -24.27 11.09 -14.85
N LEU A 129 -25.60 11.10 -15.01
CA LEU A 129 -26.47 10.03 -14.54
C LEU A 129 -26.11 8.66 -15.15
N SER A 130 -25.66 8.62 -16.41
CA SER A 130 -25.27 7.37 -17.09
C SER A 130 -24.13 6.62 -16.39
N LEU A 131 -23.16 7.36 -15.82
CA LEU A 131 -22.03 6.79 -15.07
C LEU A 131 -22.36 6.42 -13.62
N ILE A 132 -23.52 6.85 -13.10
CA ILE A 132 -23.98 6.50 -11.75
C ILE A 132 -24.69 5.13 -11.77
N SER A 133 -25.29 4.77 -12.90
CA SER A 133 -26.01 3.51 -13.12
C SER A 133 -25.14 2.37 -13.68
N GLU A 134 -23.95 2.66 -14.19
CA GLU A 134 -23.05 1.65 -14.78
C GLU A 134 -21.76 1.53 -13.96
N LEU A 135 -21.64 0.43 -13.19
CA LEU A 135 -20.40 0.07 -12.53
C LEU A 135 -19.43 -0.48 -13.58
N MET A 136 -18.49 0.35 -14.03
CA MET A 136 -17.42 -0.07 -14.95
C MET A 136 -16.22 -0.58 -14.14
N GLY A 137 -15.84 -1.84 -14.35
CA GLY A 137 -14.66 -2.45 -13.73
C GLY A 137 -13.65 -2.85 -14.79
N TRP A 138 -12.36 -2.69 -14.49
CA TRP A 138 -11.27 -3.24 -15.27
C TRP A 138 -10.56 -4.30 -14.43
N ALA A 139 -10.32 -5.47 -15.00
CA ALA A 139 -9.55 -6.53 -14.39
C ALA A 139 -8.31 -6.78 -15.27
N ASP A 140 -7.14 -6.72 -14.66
CA ASP A 140 -5.88 -7.11 -15.28
C ASP A 140 -5.38 -8.38 -14.57
N ALA A 141 -5.03 -9.40 -15.34
CA ALA A 141 -4.67 -10.73 -14.84
C ALA A 141 -3.21 -11.03 -15.20
N ASP A 142 -2.29 -10.52 -14.40
CA ASP A 142 -0.85 -10.65 -14.63
C ASP A 142 -0.21 -11.87 -13.92
N TYR A 143 -1.02 -12.80 -13.40
CA TYR A 143 -0.52 -13.96 -12.66
C TYR A 143 0.45 -14.83 -13.50
N ALA A 144 0.25 -14.92 -14.82
CA ALA A 144 1.10 -15.68 -15.73
C ALA A 144 2.54 -15.12 -15.87
N ASN A 145 2.80 -13.88 -15.43
CA ASN A 145 4.13 -13.26 -15.44
C ASN A 145 4.94 -13.53 -14.16
N ALA A 146 4.35 -14.17 -13.14
CA ALA A 146 5.06 -14.60 -11.95
C ALA A 146 6.06 -15.73 -12.30
N LYS A 147 7.36 -15.47 -12.15
CA LYS A 147 8.41 -16.43 -12.49
C LYS A 147 8.47 -17.64 -11.53
N GLU A 148 7.98 -17.48 -10.30
CA GLU A 148 8.08 -18.48 -9.22
C GLU A 148 7.04 -19.61 -9.35
N ASP A 149 5.83 -19.33 -9.82
CA ASP A 149 4.72 -20.28 -9.88
C ASP A 149 4.19 -20.49 -11.31
N ARG A 150 5.09 -20.77 -12.27
CA ARG A 150 4.67 -21.28 -13.58
C ARG A 150 4.15 -22.71 -13.44
N LYS A 151 2.87 -22.86 -13.12
CA LYS A 151 2.12 -24.07 -13.45
C LYS A 151 1.26 -23.78 -14.67
N SER A 152 1.77 -24.17 -15.83
CA SER A 152 0.95 -24.31 -17.03
C SER A 152 -0.17 -25.31 -16.75
N ILE A 153 -1.39 -25.00 -17.22
CA ILE A 153 -2.45 -26.00 -17.39
C ILE A 153 -2.09 -26.87 -18.59
#